data_AF-B2T8Y3-F1
#
_entry.id   AF-B2T8Y3-F1
#
_cell.length_a   1.000
_cell.length_b   1.000
_cell.length_c   1.000
_cell.angle_alpha   90.00
_cell.angle_beta   90.00
_cell.angle_gamma   90.00
#
_symmetry.space_group_name_H-M   'P 1'
#
loop_
_entity.id
_entity.type
_entity.pdbx_description
1 polymer ?
#
loop_
_entity_poly.entity_id
_entity_poly.type
_entity_poly.pdbx_seq_one_letter_code
_entity_poly.pdbx_strand_id
1 'polypeptide(L)'
;MTLLKLAVVAGILFGTAKAIRLCGRHCRVRFGHSFFTARGFWLAAIAINFLWWGYYAWATAALHNAPPSEGLALMALGIAAAAWLIYENVHATNTLYGVVGSSLQLVTFFPVALYGLPLLAIALIFLLFATYKGVPVWLIDL
;
A
#
# COMPACT_ATOMS: atom_id res chain seq x y z
N MET A 1 13.75 29.69 -0.49
CA MET A 1 12.67 28.89 -1.13
C MET A 1 12.71 27.41 -0.79
N THR A 2 13.90 26.78 -0.74
CA THR A 2 14.09 25.36 -0.33
C THR A 2 13.74 25.07 1.14
N LEU A 3 14.13 25.96 2.06
CA LEU A 3 13.85 25.81 3.49
C LEU A 3 12.34 25.86 3.83
N LEU A 4 11.57 26.72 3.17
CA LEU A 4 10.12 26.80 3.35
C LEU A 4 9.44 25.49 2.89
N LYS A 5 9.86 24.94 1.74
CA LYS A 5 9.37 23.65 1.26
C LYS A 5 9.68 22.52 2.23
N LEU A 6 10.90 22.47 2.77
CA LEU A 6 11.29 21.49 3.80
C LEU A 6 10.46 21.62 5.07
N ALA A 7 10.23 22.85 5.55
CA ALA A 7 9.40 23.09 6.73
C ALA A 7 7.93 22.66 6.52
N VAL A 8 7.38 22.91 5.34
CA VAL A 8 6.03 22.47 4.97
C VAL A 8 5.94 20.94 4.92
N VAL A 9 6.90 20.28 4.27
CA VAL A 9 6.96 18.80 4.22
C VAL A 9 7.10 18.21 5.62
N ALA A 10 8.01 18.75 6.45
CA ALA A 10 8.20 18.32 7.82
C ALA A 10 6.93 18.53 8.67
N GLY A 11 6.24 19.66 8.49
CA GLY A 11 4.97 19.96 9.17
C GLY A 11 3.86 18.99 8.79
N ILE A 12 3.74 18.65 7.50
CA ILE A 12 2.79 17.64 7.02
C ILE A 12 3.12 16.26 7.62
N LEU A 13 4.40 15.87 7.62
CA LEU A 13 4.86 14.61 8.22
C LEU A 13 4.53 14.54 9.71
N PHE A 14 4.87 15.59 10.47
CA PHE A 14 4.62 15.64 11.91
C PHE A 14 3.12 15.67 12.22
N GLY A 15 2.34 16.45 11.46
CA GLY A 15 0.89 16.52 11.58
C GLY A 15 0.24 15.16 11.33
N THR A 16 0.65 14.48 10.26
CA THR A 16 0.17 13.14 9.90
C THR A 16 0.53 12.12 10.97
N ALA A 17 1.79 12.10 11.43
CA ALA A 17 2.24 11.20 12.49
C ALA A 17 1.47 11.41 13.81
N LYS A 18 1.22 12.66 14.19
CA LYS A 18 0.45 13.01 15.38
C LYS A 18 -1.01 12.60 15.23
N ALA A 19 -1.63 12.85 14.07
CA ALA A 19 -3.00 12.46 13.77
C ALA A 19 -3.18 10.93 13.84
N ILE A 20 -2.26 10.16 13.25
CA ILE A 20 -2.26 8.69 13.31
C ILE A 20 -2.16 8.20 14.76
N ARG A 21 -1.22 8.76 15.55
CA ARG A 21 -1.05 8.36 16.96
C ARG A 21 -2.28 8.72 17.80
N LEU A 22 -2.86 9.91 17.60
CA LEU A 22 -4.03 10.35 18.34
C LEU A 22 -5.26 9.51 17.99
N CYS A 23 -5.48 9.26 16.69
CA CYS A 23 -6.59 8.45 16.19
C CYS A 23 -6.44 6.99 16.64
N GLY A 24 -5.23 6.42 16.52
CA GLY A 24 -4.91 5.08 16.99
C GLY A 24 -5.08 4.92 18.51
N ARG A 25 -4.68 5.92 19.31
CA ARG A 25 -4.89 5.91 20.77
C ARG A 25 -6.38 6.01 21.12
N HIS A 26 -7.12 6.91 20.46
CA HIS A 26 -8.55 7.08 20.70
C HIS A 26 -9.34 5.82 20.34
N CYS A 27 -9.03 5.19 19.21
CA CYS A 27 -9.68 3.96 18.78
C CYS A 27 -9.34 2.77 19.68
N ARG A 28 -8.09 2.66 20.13
CA ARG A 28 -7.66 1.60 21.04
C ARG A 28 -8.32 1.69 22.42
N VAL A 29 -8.44 2.90 22.97
CA VAL A 29 -9.09 3.14 24.26
C VAL A 29 -10.60 2.90 24.17
N ARG A 30 -11.22 3.24 23.03
CA ARG A 30 -12.69 3.17 22.89
C ARG A 30 -13.21 1.82 22.40
N PHE A 31 -12.47 1.12 21.54
CA PHE A 31 -12.95 -0.11 20.89
C PHE A 31 -12.03 -1.32 21.13
N GLY A 32 -10.90 -1.15 21.82
CA GLY A 32 -9.91 -2.24 21.96
C GLY A 32 -9.25 -2.68 20.65
N HIS A 33 -9.56 -2.01 19.53
CA HIS A 33 -9.11 -2.38 18.20
C HIS A 33 -8.07 -1.38 17.66
N SER A 34 -7.04 -1.89 17.00
CA SER A 34 -6.00 -1.08 16.38
C SER A 34 -6.12 -1.20 14.87
N PHE A 35 -6.60 -0.15 14.20
CA PHE A 35 -6.76 -0.12 12.73
C PHE A 35 -5.45 -0.40 11.96
N PHE A 36 -4.32 0.05 12.50
CA PHE A 36 -3.00 -0.17 11.92
C PHE A 36 -2.45 -1.54 12.35
N THR A 37 -2.91 -2.61 11.69
CA THR A 37 -2.35 -3.96 11.80
C THR A 37 -1.55 -4.34 10.56
N ALA A 38 -0.66 -5.34 10.68
CA ALA A 38 0.05 -5.90 9.53
C ALA A 38 -0.91 -6.45 8.47
N ARG A 39 -2.00 -7.10 8.89
CA ARG A 39 -3.04 -7.62 7.98
C ARG A 39 -3.75 -6.49 7.22
N GLY A 40 -4.14 -5.43 7.92
CA GLY A 40 -4.77 -4.27 7.29
C GLY A 40 -3.82 -3.52 6.35
N PHE A 41 -2.52 -3.48 6.67
CA PHE A 41 -1.49 -2.97 5.75
C PHE A 41 -1.43 -3.78 4.45
N TRP A 42 -1.36 -5.11 4.53
CA TRP A 42 -1.32 -5.96 3.34
C TRP A 42 -2.59 -5.84 2.49
N LEU A 43 -3.77 -5.83 3.11
CA LEU A 43 -5.03 -5.61 2.40
C LEU A 43 -5.09 -4.25 1.71
N ALA A 44 -4.70 -3.18 2.42
CA ALA A 44 -4.61 -1.85 1.84
C ALA A 44 -3.59 -1.80 0.70
N ALA A 45 -2.44 -2.43 0.86
CA ALA A 45 -1.38 -2.43 -0.13
C ALA A 45 -1.80 -3.19 -1.41
N ILE A 46 -2.48 -4.33 -1.27
CA ILE A 46 -3.07 -5.07 -2.39
C ILE A 46 -4.12 -4.20 -3.10
N ALA A 47 -5.04 -3.60 -2.33
CA ALA A 47 -6.08 -2.73 -2.89
C ALA A 47 -5.48 -1.56 -3.70
N ILE A 48 -4.51 -0.85 -3.12
CA ILE A 48 -3.83 0.30 -3.74
C ILE A 48 -3.09 -0.11 -5.01
N ASN A 49 -2.32 -1.21 -4.98
CA ASN A 49 -1.57 -1.66 -6.14
C ASN A 49 -2.50 -2.12 -7.26
N PHE A 50 -3.52 -2.90 -6.96
CA PHE A 50 -4.46 -3.40 -7.97
C PHE A 50 -5.30 -2.29 -8.58
N LEU A 51 -5.73 -1.31 -7.79
CA LEU A 51 -6.41 -0.12 -8.30
C LEU A 51 -5.50 0.71 -9.21
N TRP A 52 -4.26 0.95 -8.80
CA TRP A 52 -3.33 1.78 -9.57
C TRP A 52 -2.90 1.12 -10.87
N TRP A 53 -2.43 -0.13 -10.80
CA TRP A 53 -2.02 -0.88 -12.00
C TRP A 53 -3.20 -1.24 -12.89
N GLY A 54 -4.37 -1.53 -12.30
CA GLY A 54 -5.61 -1.70 -13.06
C GLY A 54 -6.03 -0.44 -13.81
N TYR A 55 -5.91 0.73 -13.17
CA TYR A 55 -6.12 2.04 -13.82
C TYR A 55 -5.13 2.32 -14.92
N TYR A 56 -3.85 2.07 -14.68
CA TYR A 56 -2.83 2.23 -15.69
C TYR A 56 -3.09 1.31 -16.90
N ALA A 57 -3.37 0.02 -16.66
CA ALA A 57 -3.66 -0.95 -17.71
C ALA A 57 -4.93 -0.58 -18.51
N TRP A 58 -6.00 -0.16 -17.84
CA TRP A 58 -7.22 0.31 -18.51
C TRP A 58 -6.98 1.58 -19.33
N ALA A 59 -6.29 2.58 -18.77
CA ALA A 59 -6.00 3.84 -19.46
C ALA A 59 -5.08 3.66 -20.66
N THR A 60 -4.18 2.68 -20.61
CA THR A 60 -3.22 2.38 -21.69
C THR A 60 -3.71 1.28 -22.64
N ALA A 61 -4.86 0.65 -22.38
CA ALA A 61 -5.41 -0.42 -23.23
C ALA A 61 -5.68 0.06 -24.66
N ALA A 62 -6.21 1.28 -24.81
CA ALA A 62 -6.45 1.89 -26.12
C ALA A 62 -5.16 2.14 -26.93
N LEU A 63 -4.04 2.37 -26.24
CA LEU A 63 -2.73 2.59 -26.86
C LEU A 63 -2.06 1.27 -27.28
N HIS A 64 -2.32 0.18 -26.58
CA HIS A 64 -1.66 -1.12 -26.79
C HIS A 64 -2.50 -2.13 -27.58
N ASN A 65 -3.68 -1.72 -28.10
CA ASN A 65 -4.67 -2.62 -28.72
C ASN A 65 -4.99 -3.85 -27.83
N ALA A 66 -4.92 -3.66 -26.51
CA ALA A 66 -5.16 -4.69 -25.53
C ALA A 66 -6.62 -4.62 -25.04
N PRO A 67 -7.21 -5.75 -24.62
CA PRO A 67 -8.58 -5.75 -24.11
C PRO A 67 -8.68 -4.95 -22.79
N PRO A 68 -9.56 -3.94 -22.70
CA PRO A 68 -9.68 -3.09 -21.50
C PRO A 68 -10.26 -3.85 -20.29
N SER A 69 -10.81 -5.05 -20.51
CA SER A 69 -11.36 -5.92 -19.48
C SER A 69 -10.32 -6.35 -18.44
N GLU A 70 -9.04 -6.44 -18.81
CA GLU A 70 -7.97 -6.84 -17.88
C GLU A 70 -7.74 -5.76 -16.79
N GLY A 71 -7.67 -4.50 -17.20
CA GLY A 71 -7.55 -3.37 -16.27
C GLY A 71 -8.76 -3.25 -15.35
N LEU A 72 -9.97 -3.44 -15.90
CA LEU A 72 -11.22 -3.44 -15.12
C LEU A 72 -11.28 -4.61 -14.12
N ALA A 73 -10.83 -5.80 -14.49
CA ALA A 73 -10.77 -6.96 -13.59
C ALA A 73 -9.80 -6.70 -12.42
N LEU A 74 -8.61 -6.13 -12.71
CA LEU A 74 -7.65 -5.74 -11.68
C LEU A 74 -8.22 -4.69 -10.73
N MET A 75 -8.86 -3.65 -11.26
CA MET A 75 -9.55 -2.66 -10.43
C MET A 75 -10.62 -3.30 -9.55
N ALA A 76 -11.44 -4.21 -10.09
CA ALA A 76 -12.49 -4.88 -9.35
C ALA A 76 -11.94 -5.69 -8.15
N LEU A 77 -10.81 -6.38 -8.35
CA LEU A 77 -10.11 -7.07 -7.26
C LEU A 77 -9.57 -6.09 -6.21
N GLY A 78 -9.04 -4.94 -6.65
CA GLY A 78 -8.60 -3.88 -5.74
C GLY A 78 -9.75 -3.29 -4.90
N ILE A 79 -10.91 -3.06 -5.52
CA ILE A 79 -12.13 -2.63 -4.84
C ILE A 79 -12.61 -3.69 -3.85
N ALA A 80 -12.62 -4.96 -4.24
CA ALA A 80 -13.01 -6.06 -3.35
C ALA A 80 -12.11 -6.15 -2.12
N ALA A 81 -10.79 -6.00 -2.28
CA ALA A 81 -9.84 -5.96 -1.17
C ALA A 81 -10.08 -4.76 -0.24
N ALA A 82 -10.36 -3.57 -0.80
CA ALA A 82 -10.71 -2.39 -0.03
C ALA A 82 -12.03 -2.56 0.73
N ALA A 83 -13.06 -3.12 0.08
CA ALA A 83 -14.35 -3.41 0.69
C ALA A 83 -14.22 -4.43 1.84
N TRP A 84 -13.39 -5.46 1.66
CA TRP A 84 -13.08 -6.43 2.71
C TRP A 84 -12.40 -5.79 3.93
N LEU A 85 -11.41 -4.92 3.69
CA LEU A 85 -10.75 -4.15 4.76
C LEU A 85 -11.76 -3.28 5.53
N ILE A 86 -12.63 -2.57 4.81
CA ILE A 86 -13.69 -1.75 5.41
C ILE A 86 -14.63 -2.62 6.22
N TYR A 87 -15.04 -3.79 5.69
CA TYR A 87 -15.92 -4.72 6.37
C TYR A 87 -15.31 -5.24 7.68
N GLU A 88 -14.05 -5.68 7.68
CA GLU A 88 -13.36 -6.13 8.90
C GLU A 88 -13.30 -5.01 9.96
N ASN A 89 -12.97 -3.79 9.51
CA ASN A 89 -12.84 -2.63 10.38
C ASN A 89 -14.20 -2.14 10.94
N VAL A 90 -15.27 -2.23 10.15
CA VAL A 90 -16.64 -1.92 10.58
C VAL A 90 -17.14 -2.95 11.58
N HIS A 91 -16.93 -4.24 11.30
CA HIS A 91 -17.32 -5.33 12.20
C HIS A 91 -16.59 -5.26 13.55
N ALA A 92 -15.34 -4.80 13.57
CA ALA A 92 -14.56 -4.66 14.80
C ALA A 92 -14.87 -3.38 15.60
N THR A 93 -15.53 -2.39 15.02
CA THR A 93 -15.78 -1.10 15.69
C THR A 93 -17.23 -0.63 15.55
N ASN A 94 -17.53 0.23 14.59
CA ASN A 94 -18.85 0.71 14.22
C ASN A 94 -18.77 1.31 12.80
N THR A 95 -19.86 1.39 12.05
CA THR A 95 -19.86 1.79 10.63
C THR A 95 -19.11 3.10 10.36
N LEU A 96 -19.35 4.13 11.18
CA LEU A 96 -18.74 5.44 11.01
C LEU A 96 -17.22 5.42 11.29
N TYR A 97 -16.79 4.75 12.37
CA TYR A 97 -15.38 4.66 12.73
C TYR A 97 -14.60 3.68 11.85
N GLY A 98 -15.25 2.59 11.41
CA GLY A 98 -14.70 1.60 10.50
C GLY A 98 -14.41 2.18 9.12
N VAL A 99 -15.36 2.94 8.55
CA VAL A 99 -15.17 3.62 7.27
C VAL A 99 -14.09 4.70 7.38
N VAL A 100 -14.18 5.58 8.38
CA VAL A 100 -13.19 6.66 8.56
C VAL A 100 -11.78 6.09 8.84
N GLY A 101 -11.67 5.07 9.68
CA GLY A 101 -10.41 4.40 10.00
C GLY A 101 -9.79 3.73 8.78
N SER A 102 -10.58 3.04 7.97
CA SER A 102 -10.13 2.39 6.74
C SER A 102 -9.69 3.39 5.68
N SER A 103 -10.43 4.49 5.51
CA SER A 103 -10.07 5.59 4.60
C SER A 103 -8.75 6.24 5.03
N LEU A 104 -8.58 6.51 6.33
CA LEU A 104 -7.33 7.04 6.87
C LEU A 104 -6.16 6.08 6.64
N GLN A 105 -6.40 4.78 6.81
CA GLN A 105 -5.42 3.72 6.57
C GLN A 105 -5.00 3.65 5.10
N LEU A 106 -5.96 3.68 4.17
CA LEU A 106 -5.71 3.71 2.73
C LEU A 106 -4.88 4.94 2.34
N VAL A 107 -5.28 6.14 2.79
CA VAL A 107 -4.56 7.39 2.46
C VAL A 107 -3.14 7.37 3.04
N THR A 108 -2.98 6.89 4.27
CA THR A 108 -1.66 6.83 4.93
C THR A 108 -0.74 5.82 4.27
N PHE A 109 -1.27 4.66 3.89
CA PHE A 109 -0.50 3.59 3.26
C PHE A 109 -0.32 3.78 1.77
N PHE A 110 -1.09 4.65 1.11
CA PHE A 110 -0.98 4.90 -0.32
C PHE A 110 0.46 5.18 -0.80
N PRO A 111 1.21 6.15 -0.23
CA PRO A 111 2.58 6.43 -0.68
C PRO A 111 3.53 5.25 -0.43
N VAL A 112 3.37 4.59 0.72
CA VAL A 112 4.24 3.49 1.13
C VAL A 112 3.97 2.23 0.31
N ALA A 113 2.71 1.91 0.04
CA ALA A 113 2.31 0.76 -0.75
C ALA A 113 2.63 0.94 -2.24
N LEU A 114 2.53 2.17 -2.75
CA LEU A 114 2.77 2.44 -4.16
C LEU A 114 4.27 2.55 -4.49
N TYR A 115 5.07 3.20 -3.65
CA TYR A 115 6.50 3.40 -3.91
C TYR A 115 7.39 2.46 -3.10
N GLY A 116 7.02 2.16 -1.85
CA GLY A 116 7.82 1.34 -0.95
C GLY A 116 7.83 -0.14 -1.34
N LEU A 117 6.71 -0.71 -1.79
CA LEU A 117 6.67 -2.11 -2.24
C LEU A 117 7.51 -2.36 -3.50
N PRO A 118 7.43 -1.54 -4.57
CA PRO A 118 8.34 -1.67 -5.71
C PRO A 118 9.80 -1.49 -5.31
N LEU A 119 10.11 -0.53 -4.44
CA LEU A 119 11.48 -0.32 -3.97
C LEU A 119 12.00 -1.52 -3.18
N LEU A 120 11.17 -2.11 -2.32
CA LEU A 120 11.50 -3.33 -1.59
C LEU A 120 11.71 -4.50 -2.55
N ALA A 121 10.84 -4.66 -3.56
CA ALA A 121 10.99 -5.70 -4.58
C ALA A 121 12.30 -5.54 -5.34
N ILE A 122 12.65 -4.31 -5.74
CA ILE A 122 13.94 -4.00 -6.37
C ILE A 122 15.09 -4.38 -5.44
N ALA A 123 15.05 -3.97 -4.18
CA ALA A 123 16.09 -4.31 -3.20
C ALA A 123 16.24 -5.83 -3.00
N LEU A 124 15.12 -6.58 -2.96
CA LEU A 124 15.13 -8.03 -2.88
C LEU A 124 15.73 -8.69 -4.13
N ILE A 125 15.43 -8.18 -5.33
CA ILE A 125 16.04 -8.65 -6.57
C ILE A 125 17.56 -8.41 -6.53
N PHE A 126 18.00 -7.22 -6.14
CA PHE A 126 19.43 -6.93 -5.98
C PHE A 126 20.09 -7.85 -4.96
N LEU A 127 19.44 -8.10 -3.83
CA LEU A 127 19.94 -9.02 -2.81
C LEU A 127 20.02 -10.45 -3.35
N LEU A 128 19.04 -10.90 -4.12
CA LEU A 128 19.05 -12.20 -4.78
C LEU A 128 20.29 -12.32 -5.67
N PHE A 129 20.55 -11.33 -6.54
CA PHE A 129 21.74 -11.33 -7.40
C PHE A 129 23.06 -11.24 -6.62
N ALA A 130 23.11 -10.43 -5.55
CA ALA A 130 24.31 -10.31 -4.72
C ALA A 130 24.60 -11.59 -3.92
N THR A 131 23.55 -12.33 -3.53
CA THR A 131 23.66 -13.58 -2.77
C THR A 131 23.80 -14.80 -3.68
N TYR A 132 23.49 -14.65 -4.97
CA TYR A 132 23.65 -15.68 -5.98
C TYR A 132 25.14 -15.98 -6.22
N LYS A 133 25.72 -16.81 -5.35
CA LYS A 133 27.01 -17.48 -5.54
C LYS A 133 26.85 -18.72 -6.43
N GLY A 134 26.17 -18.58 -7.55
CA GLY A 134 26.18 -19.60 -8.59
C GLY A 134 27.52 -19.55 -9.30
N VAL A 135 28.53 -20.28 -8.80
CA VAL A 135 29.73 -20.57 -9.59
C VAL A 135 29.26 -21.32 -10.84
N PRO A 136 29.55 -20.84 -12.06
CA PRO A 136 29.20 -21.58 -13.26
C PRO A 136 29.85 -22.97 -13.19
N VAL A 137 29.08 -24.03 -13.45
CA VAL A 137 29.52 -25.44 -13.33
C VAL A 137 30.82 -25.70 -14.10
N TRP A 138 31.08 -24.95 -15.17
CA TRP A 138 32.32 -24.98 -15.97
C TRP A 138 33.61 -24.54 -15.23
N LEU A 139 33.52 -23.92 -14.05
CA LEU A 139 34.69 -23.54 -13.22
C LEU A 139 35.02 -24.59 -12.14
N ILE A 140 34.22 -25.64 -12.00
CA ILE A 140 34.43 -26.69 -10.99
C ILE A 140 35.29 -27.84 -11.57
N ASP A 141 35.37 -27.95 -12.90
CA ASP A 141 36.10 -28.98 -13.62
C ASP A 141 37.48 -28.53 -14.17
N LEU A 142 38.07 -27.43 -13.65
CA LEU A 142 39.41 -26.96 -14.03
C LEU A 142 40.45 -27.16 -12.92
#